data_AF-A0A381X414-F1
#
_entry.id   AF-A0A381X414-F1
#
_cell.length_a   1.000
_cell.length_b   1.000
_cell.length_c   1.000
_cell.angle_alpha   90.00
_cell.angle_beta   90.00
_cell.angle_gamma   90.00
#
_symmetry.space_group_name_H-M   'P 1'
#
loop_
_entity.id
_entity.type
_entity.pdbx_description
1 polymer ?
#
loop_
_entity_poly.entity_id
_entity_poly.type
_entity_poly.pdbx_seq_one_letter_code
_entity_poly.pdbx_strand_id
1 'polypeptide(L)'
;MEKTPIAIAVAAVVGLGGAPSVAHAAEADYHHVHLTASNATEAVNWYARYLDCEPMADRSDGVDCSGAQVVFESRPTLGSSQRTGIDHISFSYADLTAKMGELESVGVRGSGVRLQRFEDGSTLRDVPGLFKYGFIFDPWGTRIELVEDNDTLGFHHIHLSSSDPDATLAWYRENFGGETARLRNRIEGLRMGDIWLLAMSHEGGVPAATAGRAIDHIAFAVDDLDSAAGDLRRSNVEFLEQPAVPQGGRTSAKRAVIGGPDNVSLAVVETGFAGVESEVDAVVDITTERREYTAPRTPWGTPDFQGVWTGDAAHGIPLERPQDLADVEVLTPDQAAARRERGTLGSIWGYEAEWRDTTLGYVKSAPSRQVAMIIDPPDGRIPARTAEGERLRAAARAARKPLAEGPEDLSSWVRCITRSLVPTPGVYNNGFQIVQGPDHVAMQVEMVHETRIIPTDSSPHVGVNIKSWRGDARGHWDGDTLAVEIRNFNGKAPYQGSSDALTMTERYTRTGPNTLEYRFTVDDPKVFTRPWTGMFTFVRDESQYELVEYGCHEGNYGMTNILSGARAKEAEQGR
;
A
#
# COMPACT_ATOMS: atom_id res chain seq x y z
N MET A 1 -67.36 -59.90 -51.40
CA MET A 1 -66.00 -59.83 -50.81
C MET A 1 -65.31 -58.64 -51.41
N GLU A 2 -65.34 -57.56 -50.65
CA GLU A 2 -64.91 -56.22 -50.98
C GLU A 2 -63.41 -56.14 -51.26
N LYS A 3 -63.05 -55.26 -52.19
CA LYS A 3 -61.69 -54.78 -52.40
C LYS A 3 -61.60 -53.39 -51.77
N THR A 4 -60.85 -53.30 -50.69
CA THR A 4 -60.54 -52.04 -49.99
C THR A 4 -59.46 -51.28 -50.76
N PRO A 5 -59.69 -50.02 -51.18
CA PRO A 5 -58.63 -49.12 -51.59
C PRO A 5 -58.18 -48.26 -50.40
N ILE A 6 -56.87 -48.21 -50.16
CA ILE A 6 -56.24 -47.29 -49.21
C ILE A 6 -56.23 -45.90 -49.86
N ALA A 7 -57.06 -44.99 -49.35
CA ALA A 7 -57.07 -43.59 -49.72
C ALA A 7 -56.10 -42.81 -48.80
N ILE A 8 -55.19 -42.07 -49.42
CA ILE A 8 -54.32 -41.09 -48.78
C ILE A 8 -55.19 -39.89 -48.38
N ALA A 9 -55.36 -39.67 -47.08
CA ALA A 9 -56.03 -38.50 -46.55
C ALA A 9 -55.03 -37.36 -46.33
N VAL A 10 -55.25 -36.25 -47.02
CA VAL A 10 -54.65 -34.94 -46.73
C VAL A 10 -55.27 -34.42 -45.43
N ALA A 11 -54.50 -34.34 -44.36
CA ALA A 11 -54.88 -33.67 -43.13
C ALA A 11 -54.25 -32.26 -43.11
N ALA A 12 -55.11 -31.25 -43.04
CA ALA A 12 -54.73 -29.87 -42.81
C ALA A 12 -54.07 -29.75 -41.42
N VAL A 13 -52.82 -29.28 -41.38
CA VAL A 13 -52.15 -28.90 -40.13
C VAL A 13 -52.56 -27.46 -39.81
N VAL A 14 -53.39 -27.33 -38.79
CA VAL A 14 -53.63 -26.08 -38.08
C VAL A 14 -52.34 -25.69 -37.39
N GLY A 15 -51.74 -24.57 -37.80
CA GLY A 15 -50.59 -23.98 -37.13
C GLY A 15 -50.97 -23.49 -35.74
N LEU A 16 -50.37 -24.08 -34.72
CA LEU A 16 -50.40 -23.61 -33.34
C LEU A 16 -49.01 -23.75 -32.74
N GLY A 17 -48.54 -22.68 -32.11
CA GLY A 17 -47.43 -22.70 -31.17
C GLY A 17 -46.12 -22.20 -31.74
N GLY A 18 -45.85 -20.90 -31.56
CA GLY A 18 -44.50 -20.38 -31.64
C GLY A 18 -43.57 -21.15 -30.70
N ALA A 19 -42.30 -21.25 -31.09
CA ALA A 19 -41.25 -21.71 -30.19
C ALA A 19 -41.37 -20.94 -28.86
N PRO A 20 -41.23 -21.60 -27.71
CA PRO A 20 -41.19 -20.87 -26.45
C PRO A 20 -40.02 -19.89 -26.53
N SER A 21 -40.32 -18.59 -26.41
CA SER A 21 -39.32 -17.61 -26.01
C SER A 21 -38.72 -18.14 -24.71
N VAL A 22 -37.44 -18.47 -24.73
CA VAL A 22 -36.68 -18.68 -23.50
C VAL A 22 -36.78 -17.34 -22.77
N ALA A 23 -37.53 -17.29 -21.67
CA ALA A 23 -37.55 -16.12 -20.82
C ALA A 23 -36.11 -15.89 -20.36
N HIS A 24 -35.55 -14.73 -20.68
CA HIS A 24 -34.25 -14.32 -20.17
C HIS A 24 -34.32 -14.24 -18.64
N ALA A 25 -33.22 -14.59 -18.00
CA ALA A 25 -32.99 -14.38 -16.57
C ALA A 25 -33.28 -12.93 -16.20
N ALA A 26 -33.66 -12.71 -14.93
CA ALA A 26 -33.93 -11.40 -14.34
C ALA A 26 -32.92 -10.34 -14.83
N GLU A 27 -33.43 -9.18 -15.23
CA GLU A 27 -32.63 -8.00 -15.53
C GLU A 27 -31.81 -7.68 -14.28
N ALA A 28 -30.53 -8.05 -14.27
CA ALA A 28 -29.67 -7.89 -13.11
C ALA A 28 -29.02 -6.53 -13.20
N ASP A 29 -29.36 -5.64 -12.29
CA ASP A 29 -28.79 -4.30 -12.27
C ASP A 29 -27.36 -4.35 -11.76
N TYR A 30 -26.45 -3.60 -12.39
CA TYR A 30 -25.16 -3.31 -11.78
C TYR A 30 -25.41 -2.70 -10.39
N HIS A 31 -24.78 -3.25 -9.36
CA HIS A 31 -24.96 -2.75 -8.01
C HIS A 31 -23.77 -1.91 -7.55
N HIS A 32 -22.57 -2.49 -7.57
CA HIS A 32 -21.35 -1.83 -7.07
C HIS A 32 -20.08 -2.57 -7.53
N VAL A 33 -18.93 -1.91 -7.37
CA VAL A 33 -17.61 -2.54 -7.44
C VAL A 33 -17.01 -2.62 -6.04
N HIS A 34 -16.46 -3.79 -5.70
CA HIS A 34 -15.74 -4.00 -4.45
C HIS A 34 -14.24 -3.79 -4.65
N LEU A 35 -13.69 -2.85 -3.89
CA LEU A 35 -12.26 -2.59 -3.79
C LEU A 35 -11.74 -3.09 -2.44
N THR A 36 -10.51 -3.58 -2.41
CA THR A 36 -9.85 -3.90 -1.13
C THR A 36 -9.08 -2.71 -0.61
N ALA A 37 -9.21 -2.44 0.69
CA ALA A 37 -8.44 -1.42 1.37
C ALA A 37 -8.16 -1.87 2.81
N SER A 38 -6.97 -1.60 3.37
CA SER A 38 -6.71 -1.84 4.80
C SER A 38 -7.71 -1.18 5.76
N ASN A 39 -8.33 -0.08 5.33
CA ASN A 39 -9.28 0.67 6.13
C ASN A 39 -10.31 1.33 5.21
N ALA A 40 -11.54 0.87 5.28
CA ALA A 40 -12.63 1.35 4.44
C ALA A 40 -12.91 2.86 4.63
N THR A 41 -12.89 3.36 5.87
CA THR A 41 -13.10 4.79 6.15
C THR A 41 -12.03 5.68 5.51
N GLU A 42 -10.78 5.24 5.52
CA GLU A 42 -9.70 5.96 4.85
C GLU A 42 -9.88 5.97 3.33
N ALA A 43 -10.32 4.84 2.75
CA ALA A 43 -10.63 4.75 1.34
C ALA A 43 -11.81 5.63 0.94
N VAL A 44 -12.90 5.63 1.71
CA VAL A 44 -14.03 6.56 1.54
C VAL A 44 -13.54 8.01 1.52
N ASN A 45 -12.74 8.41 2.51
CA ASN A 45 -12.20 9.77 2.58
C ASN A 45 -11.26 10.10 1.40
N TRP A 46 -10.49 9.13 0.93
CA TRP A 46 -9.58 9.30 -0.22
C TRP A 46 -10.36 9.51 -1.51
N TYR A 47 -11.32 8.64 -1.81
CA TYR A 47 -12.14 8.71 -3.02
C TYR A 47 -13.00 9.99 -3.02
N ALA A 48 -13.56 10.36 -1.87
CA ALA A 48 -14.30 11.61 -1.74
C ALA A 48 -13.41 12.85 -1.95
N ARG A 49 -12.16 12.82 -1.47
CA ARG A 49 -11.23 13.94 -1.61
C ARG A 49 -10.68 14.09 -3.02
N TYR A 50 -10.35 13.00 -3.70
CA TYR A 50 -9.58 13.06 -4.95
C TYR A 50 -10.36 12.71 -6.20
N LEU A 51 -11.47 11.98 -6.09
CA LEU A 51 -12.25 11.50 -7.24
C LEU A 51 -13.69 12.04 -7.30
N ASP A 52 -13.99 13.06 -6.50
CA ASP A 52 -15.28 13.76 -6.51
C ASP A 52 -16.48 12.82 -6.22
N CYS A 53 -16.23 11.76 -5.43
CA CYS A 53 -17.27 10.87 -4.93
C CYS A 53 -17.88 11.37 -3.60
N GLU A 54 -19.09 10.93 -3.29
CA GLU A 54 -19.79 11.29 -2.06
C GLU A 54 -19.84 10.10 -1.08
N PRO A 55 -19.42 10.27 0.19
CA PRO A 55 -19.60 9.23 1.20
C PRO A 55 -21.07 8.83 1.33
N MET A 56 -21.34 7.53 1.35
CA MET A 56 -22.70 7.03 1.47
C MET A 56 -23.25 7.26 2.90
N ALA A 57 -24.50 7.67 3.03
CA ALA A 57 -25.09 8.03 4.32
C ALA A 57 -25.53 6.81 5.16
N ASP A 58 -25.81 5.69 4.50
CA ASP A 58 -26.30 4.44 5.09
C ASP A 58 -25.18 3.44 5.40
N ARG A 59 -23.93 3.75 5.04
CA ARG A 59 -22.77 2.89 5.27
C ARG A 59 -21.45 3.66 5.38
N SER A 60 -20.55 3.18 6.24
CA SER A 60 -19.22 3.80 6.46
C SER A 60 -18.12 3.30 5.52
N ASP A 61 -18.42 2.29 4.71
CA ASP A 61 -17.48 1.55 3.87
C ASP A 61 -17.74 1.74 2.37
N GLY A 62 -18.46 2.80 1.97
CA GLY A 62 -18.77 3.03 0.57
C GLY A 62 -18.89 4.51 0.18
N VAL A 63 -18.68 4.76 -1.11
CA VAL A 63 -18.89 6.05 -1.76
C VAL A 63 -19.81 5.89 -2.97
N ASP A 64 -20.64 6.89 -3.23
CA ASP A 64 -21.34 7.08 -4.49
C ASP A 64 -20.49 7.96 -5.42
N CYS A 65 -20.20 7.46 -6.61
CA CYS A 65 -19.36 8.15 -7.59
C CYS A 65 -20.19 8.53 -8.83
N SER A 66 -21.20 9.38 -8.66
CA SER A 66 -22.16 9.75 -9.70
C SER A 66 -23.09 8.59 -10.11
N GLY A 67 -23.71 7.96 -9.12
CA GLY A 67 -24.66 6.86 -9.28
C GLY A 67 -24.04 5.46 -9.33
N ALA A 68 -22.71 5.36 -9.44
CA ALA A 68 -21.99 4.10 -9.28
C ALA A 68 -21.47 3.97 -7.85
N GLN A 69 -21.89 2.92 -7.14
CA GLN A 69 -21.39 2.63 -5.80
C GLN A 69 -20.02 1.94 -5.86
N VAL A 70 -19.07 2.45 -5.08
CA VAL A 70 -17.77 1.82 -4.82
C VAL A 70 -17.73 1.47 -3.33
N VAL A 71 -17.53 0.20 -3.04
CA VAL A 71 -17.56 -0.32 -1.66
C VAL A 71 -16.20 -0.91 -1.32
N PHE A 72 -15.74 -0.65 -0.10
CA PHE A 72 -14.41 -1.02 0.36
C PHE A 72 -14.47 -2.17 1.36
N GLU A 73 -13.86 -3.29 1.01
CA GLU A 73 -13.65 -4.40 1.93
C GLU A 73 -12.40 -4.14 2.77
N SER A 74 -12.58 -4.07 4.09
CA SER A 74 -11.50 -3.74 5.04
C SER A 74 -10.57 -4.94 5.26
N ARG A 75 -9.60 -5.12 4.39
CA ARG A 75 -8.59 -6.20 4.46
C ARG A 75 -7.30 -5.82 3.72
N PRO A 76 -6.15 -6.46 4.03
CA PRO A 76 -4.93 -6.26 3.26
C PRO A 76 -5.09 -6.62 1.79
N THR A 77 -4.51 -5.83 0.89
CA THR A 77 -4.49 -6.14 -0.54
C THR A 77 -3.38 -7.16 -0.87
N LEU A 78 -3.70 -8.15 -1.70
CA LEU A 78 -2.73 -9.10 -2.25
C LEU A 78 -2.01 -8.53 -3.50
N GLY A 79 -2.29 -7.29 -3.88
CA GLY A 79 -1.59 -6.56 -4.94
C GLY A 79 -2.52 -5.73 -5.84
N SER A 80 -1.93 -5.02 -6.80
CA SER A 80 -2.66 -4.15 -7.74
C SER A 80 -3.70 -4.88 -8.57
N SER A 81 -4.61 -4.13 -9.16
CA SER A 81 -5.53 -4.62 -10.20
C SER A 81 -4.87 -4.86 -11.57
N GLN A 82 -3.64 -4.38 -11.79
CA GLN A 82 -2.97 -4.57 -13.07
C GLN A 82 -2.82 -6.05 -13.42
N ARG A 83 -3.15 -6.39 -14.67
CA ARG A 83 -3.01 -7.76 -15.22
C ARG A 83 -3.90 -8.81 -14.52
N THR A 84 -4.94 -8.38 -13.81
CA THR A 84 -5.99 -9.27 -13.29
C THR A 84 -7.20 -9.22 -14.23
N GLY A 85 -8.19 -10.09 -14.02
CA GLY A 85 -9.41 -10.12 -14.84
C GLY A 85 -10.19 -8.79 -14.86
N ILE A 86 -10.08 -7.96 -13.81
CA ILE A 86 -10.56 -6.57 -13.79
C ILE A 86 -9.36 -5.65 -13.68
N ASP A 87 -8.94 -5.05 -14.80
CA ASP A 87 -7.69 -4.31 -14.84
C ASP A 87 -7.80 -2.91 -14.22
N HIS A 88 -8.87 -2.17 -14.55
CA HIS A 88 -9.12 -0.85 -14.01
C HIS A 88 -10.60 -0.46 -13.99
N ILE A 89 -10.90 0.54 -13.16
CA ILE A 89 -12.12 1.34 -13.20
C ILE A 89 -11.80 2.73 -13.77
N SER A 90 -12.80 3.41 -14.32
CA SER A 90 -12.61 4.68 -14.99
C SER A 90 -13.51 5.78 -14.45
N PHE A 91 -12.98 7.00 -14.40
CA PHE A 91 -13.69 8.22 -14.06
C PHE A 91 -13.48 9.27 -15.14
N SER A 92 -14.49 10.10 -15.38
CA SER A 92 -14.44 11.13 -16.40
C SER A 92 -14.58 12.53 -15.82
N TYR A 93 -13.85 13.46 -16.44
CA TYR A 93 -13.79 14.87 -16.06
C TYR A 93 -13.94 15.76 -17.28
N ALA A 94 -14.49 16.96 -17.08
CA ALA A 94 -14.65 17.92 -18.15
C ALA A 94 -13.32 18.52 -18.65
N ASP A 95 -12.36 18.70 -17.73
CA ASP A 95 -10.99 19.11 -18.03
C ASP A 95 -10.02 18.16 -17.34
N LEU A 96 -9.60 17.14 -18.08
CA LEU A 96 -8.70 16.12 -17.57
C LEU A 96 -7.29 16.68 -17.32
N THR A 97 -6.89 17.72 -18.07
CA THR A 97 -5.56 18.31 -17.94
C THR A 97 -5.43 19.04 -16.60
N ALA A 98 -6.46 19.81 -16.23
CA ALA A 98 -6.55 20.44 -14.92
C ALA A 98 -6.57 19.40 -13.79
N LYS A 99 -7.41 18.35 -13.90
CA LYS A 99 -7.51 17.30 -12.89
C LYS A 99 -6.18 16.56 -12.68
N MET A 100 -5.50 16.17 -13.76
CA MET A 100 -4.19 15.52 -13.65
C MET A 100 -3.13 16.44 -13.05
N GLY A 101 -3.17 17.74 -13.34
CA GLY A 101 -2.28 18.73 -12.72
C GLY A 101 -2.52 18.89 -11.21
N GLU A 102 -3.79 18.86 -10.78
CA GLU A 102 -4.17 18.85 -9.36
C GLU A 102 -3.59 17.61 -8.66
N LEU A 103 -3.83 16.42 -9.22
CA LEU A 103 -3.35 15.15 -8.68
C LEU A 103 -1.81 15.04 -8.68
N GLU A 104 -1.14 15.61 -9.68
CA GLU A 104 0.33 15.68 -9.71
C GLU A 104 0.88 16.60 -8.62
N SER A 105 0.21 17.72 -8.33
CA SER A 105 0.61 18.67 -7.27
C SER A 105 0.51 18.05 -5.87
N VAL A 106 -0.41 17.12 -5.70
CA VAL A 106 -0.60 16.30 -4.50
C VAL A 106 0.51 15.24 -4.42
N GLY A 107 0.73 14.49 -5.50
CA GLY A 107 1.82 13.52 -5.65
C GLY A 107 1.73 12.30 -4.71
N VAL A 108 2.83 11.57 -4.59
CA VAL A 108 2.90 10.30 -3.81
C VAL A 108 3.10 10.55 -2.30
N ARG A 109 3.58 11.73 -1.91
CA ARG A 109 3.99 12.00 -0.52
C ARG A 109 2.78 12.31 0.37
N GLY A 110 2.29 11.29 1.08
CA GLY A 110 1.26 11.42 2.12
C GLY A 110 -0.18 11.26 1.62
N SER A 111 -0.41 11.47 0.33
CA SER A 111 -1.70 11.38 -0.35
C SER A 111 -1.94 10.07 -1.09
N GLY A 112 -0.87 9.33 -1.42
CA GLY A 112 -0.93 8.02 -2.07
C GLY A 112 -1.44 8.01 -3.51
N VAL A 113 -1.70 9.17 -4.13
CA VAL A 113 -2.01 9.28 -5.56
C VAL A 113 -0.72 9.10 -6.37
N ARG A 114 -0.67 8.08 -7.24
CA ARG A 114 0.47 7.84 -8.13
C ARG A 114 0.05 7.93 -9.58
N LEU A 115 0.60 8.88 -10.33
CA LEU A 115 0.37 8.98 -11.77
C LEU A 115 1.16 7.91 -12.51
N GLN A 116 0.53 7.28 -13.51
CA GLN A 116 1.22 6.44 -14.48
C GLN A 116 1.83 7.34 -15.57
N ARG A 117 3.11 7.14 -15.86
CA ARG A 117 3.76 7.75 -17.02
C ARG A 117 3.83 6.75 -18.16
N PHE A 118 3.61 7.22 -19.38
CA PHE A 118 3.85 6.48 -20.61
C PHE A 118 5.35 6.43 -20.93
N GLU A 119 5.74 5.63 -21.93
CA GLU A 119 7.15 5.43 -22.31
C GLU A 119 7.91 6.71 -22.66
N ASP A 120 7.22 7.72 -23.19
CA ASP A 120 7.78 9.05 -23.50
C ASP A 120 7.80 10.00 -22.30
N GLY A 121 7.41 9.52 -21.12
CA GLY A 121 7.36 10.29 -19.87
C GLY A 121 6.11 11.15 -19.69
N SER A 122 5.20 11.21 -20.68
CA SER A 122 3.92 11.91 -20.55
C SER A 122 2.98 11.20 -19.57
N THR A 123 2.02 11.93 -19.01
CA THR A 123 0.97 11.39 -18.11
C THR A 123 -0.40 11.30 -18.79
N LEU A 124 -0.52 11.87 -19.99
CA LEU A 124 -1.75 11.97 -20.76
C LEU A 124 -1.52 11.51 -22.20
N ARG A 125 -2.55 10.87 -22.77
CA ARG A 125 -2.66 10.55 -24.18
C ARG A 125 -3.93 11.16 -24.72
N ASP A 126 -3.86 11.68 -25.94
CA ASP A 126 -5.02 12.13 -26.69
C ASP A 126 -5.19 11.18 -27.89
N VAL A 127 -6.34 10.50 -27.95
CA VAL A 127 -6.67 9.58 -29.04
C VAL A 127 -7.75 10.23 -29.91
N PRO A 128 -7.39 10.64 -31.15
CA PRO A 128 -8.34 11.25 -32.07
C PRO A 128 -9.60 10.39 -32.26
N GLY A 129 -10.76 11.01 -32.04
CA GLY A 129 -12.08 10.36 -32.18
C GLY A 129 -12.46 9.42 -31.03
N LEU A 130 -11.71 9.42 -29.93
CA LEU A 130 -12.06 8.74 -28.68
C LEU A 130 -12.10 9.75 -27.53
N PHE A 131 -11.10 9.77 -26.66
CA PHE A 131 -10.95 10.73 -25.58
C PHE A 131 -9.46 10.94 -25.25
N LYS A 132 -9.20 12.01 -24.51
CA LYS A 132 -7.95 12.17 -23.77
C LYS A 132 -8.02 11.31 -22.51
N TYR A 133 -6.95 10.61 -22.17
CA TYR A 133 -6.91 9.77 -20.97
C TYR A 133 -5.54 9.78 -20.28
N GLY A 134 -5.55 9.41 -19.00
CA GLY A 134 -4.37 9.12 -18.20
C GLY A 134 -4.70 8.06 -17.16
N PHE A 135 -3.69 7.53 -16.48
CA PHE A 135 -3.91 6.59 -15.38
C PHE A 135 -3.30 7.10 -14.09
N ILE A 136 -4.00 6.82 -13.00
CA ILE A 136 -3.49 6.95 -11.64
C ILE A 136 -3.61 5.61 -10.92
N PHE A 137 -2.97 5.54 -9.76
CA PHE A 137 -3.18 4.49 -8.78
C PHE A 137 -3.58 5.12 -7.46
N ASP A 138 -4.55 4.50 -6.80
CA ASP A 138 -4.86 4.78 -5.41
C ASP A 138 -3.79 4.16 -4.47
N PRO A 139 -3.85 4.44 -3.15
CA PRO A 139 -2.88 3.93 -2.19
C PRO A 139 -2.80 2.39 -2.12
N TRP A 140 -3.88 1.70 -2.46
CA TRP A 140 -4.03 0.24 -2.37
C TRP A 140 -3.68 -0.47 -3.68
N GLY A 141 -3.36 0.29 -4.74
CA GLY A 141 -2.92 -0.24 -6.02
C GLY A 141 -4.06 -0.50 -7.01
N THR A 142 -5.24 0.05 -6.78
CA THR A 142 -6.32 0.11 -7.78
C THR A 142 -5.83 0.98 -8.94
N ARG A 143 -5.75 0.42 -10.14
CA ARG A 143 -5.50 1.19 -11.34
C ARG A 143 -6.80 1.91 -11.73
N ILE A 144 -6.70 3.21 -11.92
CA ILE A 144 -7.84 4.06 -12.26
C ILE A 144 -7.51 4.82 -13.54
N GLU A 145 -8.36 4.67 -14.55
CA GLU A 145 -8.29 5.50 -15.75
C GLU A 145 -9.07 6.79 -15.55
N LEU A 146 -8.47 7.92 -15.90
CA LEU A 146 -9.16 9.20 -15.94
C LEU A 146 -9.31 9.62 -17.40
N VAL A 147 -10.54 9.93 -17.83
CA VAL A 147 -10.85 10.30 -19.22
C VAL A 147 -11.48 11.68 -19.32
N GLU A 148 -11.29 12.35 -20.46
CA GLU A 148 -11.96 13.61 -20.78
C GLU A 148 -13.22 13.31 -21.62
N ASP A 149 -14.35 13.14 -20.95
CA ASP A 149 -15.65 12.86 -21.59
C ASP A 149 -16.73 13.78 -21.00
N ASN A 150 -17.19 14.76 -21.79
CA ASN A 150 -18.22 15.72 -21.36
C ASN A 150 -19.65 15.19 -21.47
N ASP A 151 -19.85 14.06 -22.17
CA ASP A 151 -21.18 13.47 -22.35
C ASP A 151 -21.54 12.52 -21.20
N THR A 152 -20.53 11.98 -20.51
CA THR A 152 -20.68 11.11 -19.35
C THR A 152 -19.62 11.51 -18.32
N LEU A 153 -20.02 12.23 -17.26
CA LEU A 153 -19.14 12.66 -16.16
C LEU A 153 -19.27 11.71 -14.95
N GLY A 154 -18.21 11.58 -14.15
CA GLY A 154 -18.20 10.73 -12.96
C GLY A 154 -17.69 9.32 -13.26
N PHE A 155 -18.21 8.29 -12.59
CA PHE A 155 -17.82 6.91 -12.87
C PHE A 155 -18.21 6.52 -14.30
N HIS A 156 -17.23 6.11 -15.11
CA HIS A 156 -17.39 6.02 -16.56
C HIS A 156 -17.51 4.57 -17.05
N HIS A 157 -16.58 3.69 -16.66
CA HIS A 157 -16.56 2.31 -17.13
C HIS A 157 -15.73 1.38 -16.24
N ILE A 158 -15.98 0.08 -16.35
CA ILE A 158 -15.13 -0.99 -15.82
C ILE A 158 -14.49 -1.70 -17.01
N HIS A 159 -13.18 -1.90 -16.94
CA HIS A 159 -12.43 -2.53 -18.01
C HIS A 159 -11.90 -3.90 -17.58
N LEU A 160 -12.45 -4.93 -18.20
CA LEU A 160 -12.01 -6.31 -18.04
C LEU A 160 -10.77 -6.56 -18.90
N SER A 161 -9.80 -7.27 -18.35
CA SER A 161 -8.73 -7.86 -19.14
C SER A 161 -9.14 -9.29 -19.45
N SER A 162 -9.01 -9.70 -20.72
CA SER A 162 -9.56 -10.97 -21.17
C SER A 162 -8.68 -11.66 -22.20
N SER A 163 -8.62 -12.99 -22.15
CA SER A 163 -8.02 -13.80 -23.20
C SER A 163 -8.87 -13.83 -24.49
N ASP A 164 -10.18 -13.62 -24.38
CA ASP A 164 -11.15 -13.50 -25.49
C ASP A 164 -12.23 -12.46 -25.13
N PRO A 165 -12.02 -11.18 -25.51
CA PRO A 165 -12.93 -10.09 -25.14
C PRO A 165 -14.37 -10.28 -25.63
N ASP A 166 -14.54 -10.82 -26.84
CA ASP A 166 -15.86 -11.02 -27.44
C ASP A 166 -16.64 -12.11 -26.71
N ALA A 167 -15.97 -13.24 -26.41
CA ALA A 167 -16.57 -14.32 -25.62
C ALA A 167 -16.89 -13.86 -24.18
N THR A 168 -16.04 -13.02 -23.59
CA THR A 168 -16.27 -12.46 -22.27
C THR A 168 -17.51 -11.58 -22.25
N LEU A 169 -17.63 -10.61 -23.15
CA LEU A 169 -18.82 -9.76 -23.23
C LEU A 169 -20.08 -10.59 -23.55
N ALA A 170 -19.99 -11.61 -24.42
CA ALA A 170 -21.12 -12.50 -24.67
C ALA A 170 -21.57 -13.22 -23.38
N TRP A 171 -20.63 -13.72 -22.58
CA TRP A 171 -20.93 -14.40 -21.32
C TRP A 171 -21.63 -13.49 -20.31
N TYR A 172 -21.15 -12.24 -20.14
CA TYR A 172 -21.80 -11.27 -19.24
C TYR A 172 -23.22 -10.95 -19.71
N ARG A 173 -23.40 -10.77 -21.03
CA ARG A 173 -24.73 -10.51 -21.61
C ARG A 173 -25.70 -11.66 -21.38
N GLU A 174 -25.23 -12.90 -21.54
CA GLU A 174 -26.07 -14.09 -21.40
C GLU A 174 -26.50 -14.34 -19.96
N ASN A 175 -25.65 -14.03 -18.97
CA ASN A 175 -25.93 -14.31 -17.57
C ASN A 175 -26.53 -13.13 -16.79
N PHE A 176 -26.25 -11.88 -17.19
CA PHE A 176 -26.65 -10.68 -16.46
C PHE A 176 -27.38 -9.63 -17.31
N GLY A 177 -27.46 -9.81 -18.63
CA GLY A 177 -28.12 -8.87 -19.53
C GLY A 177 -27.22 -7.71 -19.98
N GLY A 178 -27.82 -6.54 -20.22
CA GLY A 178 -27.12 -5.38 -20.77
C GLY A 178 -27.17 -5.26 -22.29
N GLU A 179 -27.08 -4.02 -22.77
CA GLU A 179 -27.19 -3.68 -24.19
C GLU A 179 -25.82 -3.68 -24.86
N THR A 180 -25.64 -4.46 -25.92
CA THR A 180 -24.43 -4.38 -26.76
C THR A 180 -24.39 -3.04 -27.48
N ALA A 181 -23.36 -2.25 -27.21
CA ALA A 181 -23.21 -0.92 -27.78
C ALA A 181 -21.74 -0.60 -28.03
N ARG A 182 -21.48 0.57 -28.65
CA ARG A 182 -20.12 1.05 -28.93
C ARG A 182 -19.85 2.40 -28.29
N LEU A 183 -18.95 2.42 -27.32
CA LEU A 183 -18.46 3.65 -26.73
C LEU A 183 -17.73 4.47 -27.81
N ARG A 184 -18.18 5.72 -28.00
CA ARG A 184 -17.70 6.64 -29.05
C ARG A 184 -17.69 6.01 -30.46
N ASN A 185 -18.60 5.08 -30.74
CA ASN A 185 -18.66 4.29 -31.98
C ASN A 185 -17.40 3.48 -32.29
N ARG A 186 -16.51 3.27 -31.32
CA ARG A 186 -15.17 2.70 -31.53
C ARG A 186 -14.87 1.47 -30.67
N ILE A 187 -15.22 1.50 -29.40
CA ILE A 187 -14.93 0.41 -28.46
C ILE A 187 -16.22 -0.36 -28.22
N GLU A 188 -16.20 -1.66 -28.51
CA GLU A 188 -17.32 -2.55 -28.26
C GLU A 188 -17.43 -2.88 -26.77
N GLY A 189 -18.65 -2.91 -26.25
CA GLY A 189 -18.90 -3.16 -24.84
C GLY A 189 -20.37 -3.43 -24.55
N LEU A 190 -20.65 -3.62 -23.26
CA LEU A 190 -22.02 -3.75 -22.75
C LEU A 190 -22.38 -2.52 -21.94
N ARG A 191 -23.57 -1.98 -22.19
CA ARG A 191 -24.19 -0.95 -21.37
C ARG A 191 -25.06 -1.64 -20.31
N MET A 192 -24.66 -1.52 -19.05
CA MET A 192 -25.33 -2.08 -17.88
C MET A 192 -25.91 -0.91 -17.08
N GLY A 193 -27.16 -0.53 -17.35
CA GLY A 193 -27.72 0.73 -16.87
C GLY A 193 -26.88 1.94 -17.34
N ASP A 194 -26.34 2.70 -16.40
CA ASP A 194 -25.51 3.87 -16.69
C ASP A 194 -23.99 3.61 -16.79
N ILE A 195 -23.58 2.34 -16.71
CA ILE A 195 -22.16 1.96 -16.67
C ILE A 195 -21.79 1.15 -17.91
N TRP A 196 -20.58 1.38 -18.41
CA TRP A 196 -19.98 0.55 -19.47
C TRP A 196 -19.15 -0.57 -18.85
N LEU A 197 -19.40 -1.79 -19.30
CA LEU A 197 -18.49 -2.92 -19.13
C LEU A 197 -17.76 -3.16 -20.44
N LEU A 198 -16.45 -2.91 -20.43
CA LEU A 198 -15.56 -3.04 -21.59
C LEU A 198 -14.62 -4.23 -21.39
N ALA A 199 -14.14 -4.82 -22.48
CA ALA A 199 -13.15 -5.89 -22.43
C ALA A 199 -12.00 -5.61 -23.40
N MET A 200 -10.77 -5.83 -22.94
CA MET A 200 -9.55 -5.73 -23.74
C MET A 200 -8.78 -7.04 -23.74
N SER A 201 -8.02 -7.27 -24.81
CA SER A 201 -7.14 -8.44 -24.90
C SER A 201 -6.00 -8.34 -23.89
N HIS A 202 -5.74 -9.45 -23.18
CA HIS A 202 -4.64 -9.58 -22.25
C HIS A 202 -3.36 -10.05 -22.93
N GLU A 203 -2.27 -9.31 -22.74
CA GLU A 203 -0.95 -9.74 -23.18
C GLU A 203 -0.39 -10.84 -22.25
N GLY A 204 -0.21 -12.04 -22.79
CA GLY A 204 0.37 -13.18 -22.06
C GLY A 204 -0.61 -14.31 -21.73
N GLY A 205 -1.83 -14.29 -22.27
CA GLY A 205 -2.80 -15.37 -22.12
C GLY A 205 -3.90 -15.04 -21.11
N VAL A 206 -4.11 -15.91 -20.12
CA VAL A 206 -5.19 -15.74 -19.13
C VAL A 206 -4.73 -14.79 -18.00
N PRO A 207 -5.49 -13.74 -17.66
CA PRO A 207 -5.20 -12.84 -16.55
C PRO A 207 -5.19 -13.53 -15.18
N ALA A 208 -4.56 -12.87 -14.20
CA ALA A 208 -4.59 -13.33 -12.81
C ALA A 208 -5.97 -13.15 -12.16
N ALA A 209 -6.26 -13.95 -11.13
CA ALA A 209 -7.50 -13.84 -10.37
C ALA A 209 -7.65 -12.49 -9.66
N THR A 210 -8.88 -11.99 -9.59
CA THR A 210 -9.22 -10.73 -8.92
C THR A 210 -9.40 -10.90 -7.41
N ALA A 211 -9.73 -12.11 -6.93
CA ALA A 211 -9.89 -12.41 -5.51
C ALA A 211 -8.67 -11.97 -4.67
N GLY A 212 -8.90 -11.12 -3.67
CA GLY A 212 -7.91 -10.51 -2.79
C GLY A 212 -7.12 -9.33 -3.38
N ARG A 213 -7.34 -8.97 -4.65
CA ARG A 213 -6.63 -7.86 -5.32
C ARG A 213 -7.30 -6.52 -5.03
N ALA A 214 -6.64 -5.43 -5.45
CA ALA A 214 -7.14 -4.07 -5.26
C ALA A 214 -8.58 -3.86 -5.81
N ILE A 215 -8.89 -4.43 -6.98
CA ILE A 215 -10.28 -4.62 -7.45
C ILE A 215 -10.62 -6.09 -7.25
N ASP A 216 -11.57 -6.37 -6.35
CA ASP A 216 -11.86 -7.73 -5.92
C ASP A 216 -12.92 -8.40 -6.78
N HIS A 217 -14.09 -7.76 -6.87
CA HIS A 217 -15.24 -8.27 -7.61
C HIS A 217 -16.20 -7.16 -8.01
N ILE A 218 -17.05 -7.47 -8.98
CA ILE A 218 -18.20 -6.66 -9.40
C ILE A 218 -19.45 -7.33 -8.84
N ALA A 219 -20.41 -6.54 -8.36
CA ALA A 219 -21.67 -7.05 -7.85
C ALA A 219 -22.86 -6.70 -8.74
N PHE A 220 -23.73 -7.69 -8.92
CA PHE A 220 -25.02 -7.55 -9.62
C PHE A 220 -26.16 -7.83 -8.66
N ALA A 221 -27.20 -6.99 -8.72
CA ALA A 221 -28.42 -7.14 -7.95
C ALA A 221 -29.43 -8.02 -8.69
N VAL A 222 -30.13 -8.89 -7.96
CA VAL A 222 -31.26 -9.68 -8.47
C VAL A 222 -32.40 -9.67 -7.45
N ASP A 223 -33.64 -9.74 -7.91
CA ASP A 223 -34.79 -9.74 -7.01
C ASP A 223 -34.92 -11.03 -6.16
N ASP A 224 -34.56 -12.19 -6.72
CA ASP A 224 -34.57 -13.49 -6.04
C ASP A 224 -33.29 -14.26 -6.37
N LEU A 225 -32.39 -14.33 -5.39
CA LEU A 225 -31.09 -14.97 -5.57
C LEU A 225 -31.18 -16.50 -5.72
N ASP A 226 -32.17 -17.16 -5.11
CA ASP A 226 -32.29 -18.62 -5.25
C ASP A 226 -32.70 -18.98 -6.68
N SER A 227 -33.63 -18.21 -7.26
CA SER A 227 -34.06 -18.37 -8.65
C SER A 227 -32.91 -18.08 -9.62
N ALA A 228 -32.22 -16.94 -9.47
CA ALA A 228 -31.08 -16.57 -10.29
C ALA A 228 -29.94 -17.60 -10.18
N ALA A 229 -29.68 -18.14 -8.98
CA ALA A 229 -28.70 -19.20 -8.80
C ALA A 229 -29.12 -20.52 -9.50
N GLY A 230 -30.41 -20.74 -9.72
CA GLY A 230 -30.89 -21.83 -10.55
C GLY A 230 -30.52 -21.66 -12.04
N ASP A 231 -30.66 -20.44 -12.57
CA ASP A 231 -30.27 -20.09 -13.94
C ASP A 231 -28.75 -20.17 -14.14
N LEU A 232 -27.98 -19.57 -13.25
CA LEU A 232 -26.50 -19.58 -13.31
C LEU A 232 -25.94 -21.02 -13.30
N ARG A 233 -26.52 -21.92 -12.48
CA ARG A 233 -26.13 -23.33 -12.50
C ARG A 233 -26.47 -24.03 -13.82
N ARG A 234 -27.59 -23.68 -14.47
CA ARG A 234 -27.94 -24.21 -15.80
C ARG A 234 -26.98 -23.73 -16.89
N SER A 235 -26.44 -22.52 -16.73
CA SER A 235 -25.40 -21.96 -17.59
C SER A 235 -23.99 -22.44 -17.25
N ASN A 236 -23.84 -23.45 -16.37
CA ASN A 236 -22.57 -24.00 -15.90
C ASN A 236 -21.64 -22.97 -15.22
N VAL A 237 -22.21 -21.97 -14.55
CA VAL A 237 -21.43 -21.00 -13.79
C VAL A 237 -21.00 -21.60 -12.45
N GLU A 238 -19.72 -21.44 -12.11
CA GLU A 238 -19.14 -21.93 -10.85
C GLU A 238 -19.51 -21.01 -9.67
N PHE A 239 -19.91 -21.61 -8.55
CA PHE A 239 -20.17 -20.90 -7.30
C PHE A 239 -18.98 -21.05 -6.35
N LEU A 240 -18.32 -19.94 -6.06
CA LEU A 240 -17.26 -19.82 -5.05
C LEU A 240 -17.86 -19.75 -3.64
N GLU A 241 -19.01 -19.08 -3.50
CA GLU A 241 -19.84 -19.07 -2.29
C GLU A 241 -21.30 -19.33 -2.67
N GLN A 242 -21.96 -20.25 -1.97
CA GLN A 242 -23.37 -20.57 -2.21
C GLN A 242 -24.30 -19.43 -1.73
N PRO A 243 -25.48 -19.24 -2.34
CA PRO A 243 -26.49 -18.30 -1.88
C PRO A 243 -26.82 -18.48 -0.40
N ALA A 244 -26.52 -17.47 0.41
CA ALA A 244 -26.81 -17.46 1.83
C ALA A 244 -26.90 -16.02 2.35
N VAL A 245 -27.55 -15.83 3.50
CA VAL A 245 -27.39 -14.57 4.26
C VAL A 245 -25.98 -14.60 4.86
N PRO A 246 -25.09 -13.66 4.50
CA PRO A 246 -23.72 -13.68 4.99
C PRO A 246 -23.69 -13.44 6.51
N GLN A 247 -22.72 -14.06 7.18
CA GLN A 247 -22.45 -13.78 8.59
C GLN A 247 -22.10 -12.30 8.75
N GLY A 248 -22.73 -11.61 9.71
CA GLY A 248 -22.58 -10.15 9.88
C GLY A 248 -23.36 -9.32 8.83
N GLY A 249 -24.23 -9.93 8.03
CA GLY A 249 -25.06 -9.20 7.07
C GLY A 249 -25.91 -8.12 7.76
N ARG A 250 -25.86 -6.89 7.23
CA ARG A 250 -26.64 -5.76 7.76
C ARG A 250 -28.15 -5.91 7.51
N THR A 251 -28.52 -6.83 6.63
CA THR A 251 -29.90 -7.16 6.24
C THR A 251 -30.05 -8.67 6.13
N SER A 252 -31.28 -9.14 5.95
CA SER A 252 -31.58 -10.55 5.66
C SER A 252 -31.45 -10.92 4.18
N ALA A 253 -30.97 -10.01 3.33
CA ALA A 253 -30.78 -10.27 1.90
C ALA A 253 -29.60 -11.23 1.70
N LYS A 254 -29.75 -12.16 0.74
CA LYS A 254 -28.72 -13.15 0.45
C LYS A 254 -27.63 -12.60 -0.48
N ARG A 255 -26.47 -13.25 -0.43
CA ARG A 255 -25.35 -13.07 -1.35
C ARG A 255 -24.82 -14.43 -1.81
N ALA A 256 -24.34 -14.49 -3.04
CA ALA A 256 -23.48 -15.55 -3.56
C ALA A 256 -22.24 -14.93 -4.20
N VAL A 257 -21.16 -15.69 -4.30
CA VAL A 257 -19.96 -15.32 -5.06
C VAL A 257 -19.75 -16.39 -6.12
N ILE A 258 -19.54 -15.97 -7.37
CA ILE A 258 -19.41 -16.85 -8.53
C ILE A 258 -18.13 -16.53 -9.30
N GLY A 259 -17.64 -17.51 -10.05
CA GLY A 259 -16.54 -17.34 -11.00
C GLY A 259 -17.05 -16.85 -12.35
N GLY A 260 -16.50 -15.74 -12.83
CA GLY A 260 -16.66 -15.22 -14.18
C GLY A 260 -15.49 -15.59 -15.10
N PRO A 261 -15.57 -15.19 -16.39
CA PRO A 261 -14.48 -15.37 -17.35
C PRO A 261 -13.17 -14.75 -16.85
N ASP A 262 -12.05 -15.31 -17.31
CA ASP A 262 -10.70 -14.77 -17.07
C ASP A 262 -10.38 -14.51 -15.58
N ASN A 263 -10.83 -15.41 -14.71
CA ASN A 263 -10.61 -15.41 -13.26
C ASN A 263 -11.19 -14.17 -12.53
N VAL A 264 -12.26 -13.59 -13.06
CA VAL A 264 -13.01 -12.53 -12.38
C VAL A 264 -13.93 -13.14 -11.32
N SER A 265 -13.84 -12.66 -10.09
CA SER A 265 -14.85 -12.93 -9.06
C SER A 265 -16.05 -11.98 -9.24
N LEU A 266 -17.27 -12.50 -9.10
CA LEU A 266 -18.51 -11.72 -9.16
C LEU A 266 -19.38 -12.01 -7.94
N ALA A 267 -19.96 -10.97 -7.35
CA ALA A 267 -20.99 -11.12 -6.35
C ALA A 267 -22.37 -11.01 -7.00
N VAL A 268 -23.30 -11.86 -6.56
CA VAL A 268 -24.72 -11.74 -6.91
C VAL A 268 -25.48 -11.55 -5.61
N VAL A 269 -26.14 -10.41 -5.47
CA VAL A 269 -26.80 -9.99 -4.23
C VAL A 269 -28.30 -9.85 -4.46
N GLU A 270 -29.07 -10.21 -3.45
CA GLU A 270 -30.52 -10.03 -3.47
C GLU A 270 -30.88 -8.55 -3.25
N THR A 271 -31.94 -8.06 -3.91
CA THR A 271 -32.44 -6.69 -3.75
C THR A 271 -32.63 -6.33 -2.27
N GLY A 272 -32.06 -5.20 -1.85
CA GLY A 272 -32.05 -4.76 -0.46
C GLY A 272 -30.81 -5.18 0.35
N PHE A 273 -29.83 -5.83 -0.29
CA PHE A 273 -28.53 -6.11 0.33
C PHE A 273 -27.75 -4.83 0.67
N ALA A 274 -27.48 -4.62 1.96
CA ALA A 274 -26.76 -3.44 2.46
C ALA A 274 -25.32 -3.73 2.94
N GLY A 275 -24.72 -4.84 2.51
CA GLY A 275 -23.36 -5.24 2.89
C GLY A 275 -23.26 -6.04 4.20
N VAL A 276 -22.02 -6.24 4.64
CA VAL A 276 -21.64 -7.03 5.82
C VAL A 276 -20.88 -6.13 6.80
N GLU A 277 -21.15 -6.26 8.09
CA GLU A 277 -20.38 -5.62 9.15
C GLU A 277 -19.07 -6.40 9.36
N SER A 278 -17.92 -5.75 9.15
CA SER A 278 -16.61 -6.37 9.31
C SER A 278 -16.23 -6.39 10.80
N GLU A 279 -16.15 -7.56 11.43
CA GLU A 279 -15.40 -7.71 12.68
C GLU A 279 -13.91 -7.73 12.35
N VAL A 280 -13.18 -6.71 12.79
CA VAL A 280 -11.72 -6.67 12.61
C VAL A 280 -11.08 -7.58 13.65
N ASP A 281 -10.24 -8.51 13.21
CA ASP A 281 -9.48 -9.39 14.10
C ASP A 281 -8.75 -8.58 15.18
N ALA A 282 -8.80 -9.09 16.43
CA ALA A 282 -8.25 -8.43 17.60
C ALA A 282 -6.74 -8.18 17.44
N VAL A 283 -6.38 -6.92 17.19
CA VAL A 283 -4.99 -6.47 17.20
C VAL A 283 -4.46 -6.53 18.63
N VAL A 284 -3.38 -7.28 18.82
CA VAL A 284 -2.66 -7.35 20.09
C VAL A 284 -2.11 -5.96 20.41
N ASP A 285 -2.56 -5.41 21.53
CA ASP A 285 -2.28 -4.06 21.98
C ASP A 285 -0.80 -3.93 22.38
N ILE A 286 0.05 -3.47 21.46
CA ILE A 286 1.38 -2.95 21.78
C ILE A 286 1.19 -1.48 22.11
N THR A 287 0.66 -1.21 23.31
CA THR A 287 0.53 0.16 23.81
C THR A 287 1.91 0.76 24.09
N THR A 288 2.00 2.08 23.95
CA THR A 288 3.12 2.90 24.42
C THR A 288 3.17 3.02 25.95
N GLU A 289 2.33 2.27 26.68
CA GLU A 289 2.35 2.27 28.13
C GLU A 289 3.58 1.49 28.62
N ARG A 290 4.45 2.20 29.35
CA ARG A 290 5.53 1.57 30.11
C ARG A 290 4.92 0.60 31.12
N ARG A 291 4.88 -0.68 30.78
CA ARG A 291 4.66 -1.72 31.77
C ARG A 291 5.91 -1.81 32.64
N GLU A 292 5.74 -1.82 33.95
CA GLU A 292 6.83 -2.14 34.87
C GLU A 292 7.28 -3.57 34.57
N TYR A 293 8.41 -3.70 33.88
CA TYR A 293 9.03 -4.96 33.55
C TYR A 293 10.45 -4.96 34.10
N THR A 294 10.74 -5.94 34.96
CA THR A 294 12.11 -6.18 35.42
C THR A 294 12.79 -7.09 34.43
N ALA A 295 13.84 -6.60 33.78
CA ALA A 295 14.59 -7.40 32.83
C ALA A 295 15.34 -8.53 33.57
N PRO A 296 15.38 -9.76 33.00
CA PRO A 296 16.35 -10.79 33.39
C PRO A 296 17.76 -10.21 33.47
N ARG A 297 18.60 -10.78 34.35
CA ARG A 297 19.97 -10.32 34.56
C ARG A 297 20.96 -11.26 33.87
N THR A 298 22.02 -10.69 33.33
CA THR A 298 23.20 -11.43 32.87
C THR A 298 23.94 -12.07 34.06
N PRO A 299 24.86 -13.03 33.83
CA PRO A 299 25.69 -13.60 34.90
C PRO A 299 26.55 -12.56 35.66
N TRP A 300 26.77 -11.38 35.08
CA TRP A 300 27.49 -10.26 35.70
C TRP A 300 26.57 -9.15 36.23
N GLY A 301 25.25 -9.39 36.28
CA GLY A 301 24.29 -8.56 37.03
C GLY A 301 23.68 -7.37 36.29
N THR A 302 23.95 -7.19 35.00
CA THR A 302 23.30 -6.14 34.18
C THR A 302 21.98 -6.66 33.60
N PRO A 303 21.04 -5.78 33.18
CA PRO A 303 19.92 -6.19 32.35
C PRO A 303 20.36 -6.99 31.11
N ASP A 304 19.65 -8.08 30.83
CA ASP A 304 19.89 -8.95 29.68
C ASP A 304 19.00 -8.51 28.50
N PHE A 305 19.66 -7.97 27.49
CA PHE A 305 19.14 -7.50 26.22
C PHE A 305 19.56 -8.40 25.05
N GLN A 306 20.34 -9.47 25.29
CA GLN A 306 20.88 -10.32 24.23
C GLN A 306 19.77 -10.95 23.41
N GLY A 307 19.91 -10.98 22.09
CA GLY A 307 18.92 -11.55 21.19
C GLY A 307 18.83 -10.77 19.88
N VAL A 308 17.95 -11.26 19.00
CA VAL A 308 17.61 -10.60 17.73
C VAL A 308 16.33 -9.79 17.92
N TRP A 309 16.36 -8.55 17.46
CA TRP A 309 15.30 -7.57 17.61
C TRP A 309 14.96 -6.95 16.26
N THR A 310 13.69 -6.84 15.93
CA THR A 310 13.20 -6.33 14.63
C THR A 310 12.41 -5.05 14.81
N GLY A 311 12.53 -4.16 13.82
CA GLY A 311 11.79 -2.89 13.75
C GLY A 311 10.37 -3.04 13.24
N ASP A 312 9.89 -4.27 13.03
CA ASP A 312 8.66 -4.56 12.27
C ASP A 312 7.45 -3.80 12.80
N ALA A 313 7.20 -3.87 14.12
CA ALA A 313 6.10 -3.17 14.77
C ALA A 313 6.11 -1.66 14.50
N ALA A 314 7.31 -1.07 14.39
CA ALA A 314 7.50 0.36 14.18
C ALA A 314 7.56 0.77 12.71
N HIS A 315 7.52 -0.17 11.76
CA HIS A 315 7.46 0.13 10.33
C HIS A 315 6.22 0.97 9.99
N GLY A 316 6.45 2.03 9.21
CA GLY A 316 5.43 3.00 8.82
C GLY A 316 5.13 4.11 9.84
N ILE A 317 5.70 4.08 11.06
CA ILE A 317 5.59 5.24 11.96
C ILE A 317 6.35 6.43 11.33
N PRO A 318 5.72 7.58 11.09
CA PRO A 318 6.42 8.77 10.59
C PRO A 318 7.33 9.37 11.68
N LEU A 319 8.42 10.01 11.27
CA LEU A 319 9.31 10.71 12.22
C LEU A 319 8.55 11.83 12.94
N GLU A 320 7.88 12.68 12.16
CA GLU A 320 7.09 13.82 12.66
C GLU A 320 5.59 13.51 12.60
N ARG A 321 4.84 14.00 13.59
CA ARG A 321 3.38 13.86 13.69
C ARG A 321 2.66 14.45 12.48
N PRO A 322 1.86 13.72 11.70
CA PRO A 322 1.12 14.32 10.57
C PRO A 322 0.20 15.48 11.02
N GLN A 323 -0.03 16.48 10.16
CA GLN A 323 -0.84 17.67 10.51
C GLN A 323 -2.31 17.33 10.75
N ASP A 324 -2.84 16.38 9.99
CA ASP A 324 -4.17 15.80 10.10
C ASP A 324 -4.36 14.91 11.35
N LEU A 325 -3.28 14.58 12.05
CA LEU A 325 -3.28 13.78 13.29
C LEU A 325 -2.69 14.57 14.48
N ALA A 326 -2.81 15.90 14.46
CA ALA A 326 -2.26 16.77 15.49
C ALA A 326 -2.78 16.42 16.90
N ASP A 327 -4.09 16.17 17.01
CA ASP A 327 -4.79 15.93 18.28
C ASP A 327 -4.98 14.44 18.62
N VAL A 328 -4.46 13.52 17.79
CA VAL A 328 -4.64 12.07 17.97
C VAL A 328 -3.50 11.52 18.82
N GLU A 329 -3.74 11.07 20.04
CA GLU A 329 -2.65 10.56 20.89
C GLU A 329 -2.17 9.16 20.45
N VAL A 330 -3.11 8.27 20.14
CA VAL A 330 -2.88 6.86 19.79
C VAL A 330 -3.81 6.49 18.63
N LEU A 331 -3.29 5.80 17.62
CA LEU A 331 -4.09 5.28 16.51
C LEU A 331 -5.02 4.16 16.98
N THR A 332 -6.16 3.98 16.32
CA THR A 332 -6.92 2.73 16.44
C THR A 332 -6.13 1.56 15.82
N PRO A 333 -6.44 0.30 16.17
CA PRO A 333 -5.94 -0.89 15.49
C PRO A 333 -5.96 -0.77 13.95
N ASP A 334 -7.10 -0.40 13.39
CA ASP A 334 -7.30 -0.33 11.94
C ASP A 334 -6.47 0.79 11.31
N GLN A 335 -6.37 1.94 11.98
CA GLN A 335 -5.53 3.04 11.54
C GLN A 335 -4.04 2.66 11.54
N ALA A 336 -3.59 1.89 12.54
CA ALA A 336 -2.21 1.42 12.63
C ALA A 336 -1.89 0.38 11.54
N ALA A 337 -2.82 -0.56 11.29
CA ALA A 337 -2.73 -1.52 10.20
C ALA A 337 -2.69 -0.83 8.83
N ALA A 338 -3.58 0.13 8.59
CA ALA A 338 -3.61 0.89 7.35
C ALA A 338 -2.35 1.70 7.13
N ARG A 339 -1.85 2.38 8.17
CA ARG A 339 -0.59 3.14 8.08
C ARG A 339 0.56 2.22 7.71
N ARG A 340 0.65 1.04 8.34
CA ARG A 340 1.68 0.08 7.98
C ARG A 340 1.54 -0.38 6.53
N GLU A 341 0.33 -0.74 6.10
CA GLU A 341 0.10 -1.18 4.72
C GLU A 341 0.57 -0.10 3.74
N ARG A 342 0.15 1.16 3.91
CA ARG A 342 0.64 2.28 3.09
C ARG A 342 2.17 2.40 3.09
N GLY A 343 2.80 2.25 4.26
CA GLY A 343 4.26 2.28 4.39
C GLY A 343 4.94 1.13 3.63
N THR A 344 4.41 -0.08 3.75
CA THR A 344 4.86 -1.29 3.04
C THR A 344 4.71 -1.13 1.54
N LEU A 345 3.49 -0.84 1.08
CA LEU A 345 3.15 -0.55 -0.29
C LEU A 345 4.09 0.51 -0.86
N GLY A 346 4.16 1.70 -0.25
CA GLY A 346 5.04 2.79 -0.69
C GLY A 346 6.52 2.43 -0.76
N SER A 347 6.98 1.44 0.02
CA SER A 347 8.38 0.98 0.01
C SER A 347 8.70 -0.10 -1.02
N ILE A 348 7.71 -0.84 -1.50
CA ILE A 348 7.89 -1.98 -2.42
C ILE A 348 7.32 -1.73 -3.83
N TRP A 349 6.52 -0.68 -4.02
CA TRP A 349 6.00 -0.29 -5.33
C TRP A 349 7.14 0.13 -6.27
N GLY A 350 7.51 -0.77 -7.19
CA GLY A 350 8.62 -0.63 -8.13
C GLY A 350 9.49 -1.87 -8.23
N TYR A 351 9.37 -2.79 -7.26
CA TYR A 351 9.98 -4.12 -7.33
C TYR A 351 9.10 -5.09 -8.11
N GLU A 352 9.73 -6.11 -8.71
CA GLU A 352 9.05 -7.21 -9.39
C GLU A 352 8.11 -7.96 -8.43
N ALA A 353 7.08 -8.61 -8.97
CA ALA A 353 6.02 -9.25 -8.18
C ALA A 353 6.56 -10.24 -7.12
N GLU A 354 7.61 -10.98 -7.47
CA GLU A 354 8.25 -11.98 -6.60
C GLU A 354 8.92 -11.36 -5.36
N TRP A 355 9.51 -10.18 -5.51
CA TRP A 355 10.10 -9.41 -4.40
C TRP A 355 9.04 -8.78 -3.50
N ARG A 356 7.93 -8.34 -4.10
CA ARG A 356 6.80 -7.80 -3.36
C ARG A 356 6.19 -8.87 -2.44
N ASP A 357 5.89 -10.03 -2.99
CA ASP A 357 5.18 -11.11 -2.29
C ASP A 357 6.03 -11.73 -1.17
N THR A 358 7.35 -11.86 -1.38
CA THR A 358 8.29 -12.28 -0.32
C THR A 358 8.41 -11.24 0.79
N THR A 359 8.51 -9.95 0.45
CA THR A 359 8.61 -8.86 1.45
C THR A 359 7.37 -8.77 2.33
N LEU A 360 6.18 -9.04 1.78
CA LEU A 360 4.92 -9.09 2.55
C LEU A 360 4.91 -10.22 3.60
N GLY A 361 5.69 -11.29 3.41
CA GLY A 361 5.78 -12.42 4.33
C GLY A 361 6.67 -12.22 5.57
N TYR A 362 7.50 -11.18 5.61
CA TYR A 362 8.41 -10.91 6.74
C TYR A 362 7.75 -10.15 7.89
N VAL A 363 6.62 -9.50 7.67
CA VAL A 363 5.98 -8.64 8.68
C VAL A 363 4.96 -9.45 9.49
N LYS A 364 5.36 -9.95 10.67
CA LYS A 364 4.49 -10.80 11.51
C LYS A 364 4.01 -10.16 12.82
N SER A 365 4.74 -9.18 13.33
CA SER A 365 4.37 -8.47 14.56
C SER A 365 3.17 -7.56 14.32
N ALA A 366 2.26 -7.37 15.28
CA ALA A 366 1.21 -6.34 15.18
C ALA A 366 1.81 -4.94 14.95
N PRO A 367 1.15 -4.07 14.16
CA PRO A 367 1.63 -2.70 13.95
C PRO A 367 1.50 -1.88 15.24
N SER A 368 2.51 -1.07 15.55
CA SER A 368 2.46 -0.14 16.66
C SER A 368 1.41 0.94 16.41
N ARG A 369 0.66 1.29 17.46
CA ARG A 369 -0.39 2.32 17.42
C ARG A 369 0.14 3.75 17.64
N GLN A 370 1.45 3.89 17.83
CA GLN A 370 2.12 5.16 18.05
C GLN A 370 1.99 6.08 16.83
N VAL A 371 1.55 7.34 16.99
CA VAL A 371 1.29 8.25 15.85
C VAL A 371 2.55 8.73 15.15
N ALA A 372 3.61 9.04 15.91
CA ALA A 372 4.88 9.59 15.39
C ALA A 372 6.05 9.20 16.29
N MET A 373 7.27 9.19 15.74
CA MET A 373 8.47 8.86 16.52
C MET A 373 8.85 9.97 17.51
N ILE A 374 8.75 11.24 17.14
CA ILE A 374 9.09 12.35 18.04
C ILE A 374 8.08 12.42 19.18
N ILE A 375 8.59 12.32 20.40
CA ILE A 375 7.82 12.42 21.65
C ILE A 375 8.15 13.70 22.43
N ASP A 376 9.28 14.32 22.15
CA ASP A 376 9.68 15.61 22.68
C ASP A 376 10.35 16.40 21.55
N PRO A 377 9.78 17.54 21.11
CA PRO A 377 8.65 18.24 21.70
C PRO A 377 7.30 17.51 21.60
N PRO A 378 6.32 17.83 22.47
CA PRO A 378 5.04 17.11 22.52
C PRO A 378 4.16 17.29 21.27
N ASP A 379 4.43 18.32 20.45
CA ASP A 379 3.81 18.48 19.15
C ASP A 379 4.27 17.42 18.12
N GLY A 380 5.25 16.59 18.48
CA GLY A 380 5.79 15.54 17.63
C GLY A 380 6.54 16.08 16.41
N ARG A 381 7.12 17.28 16.47
CA ARG A 381 7.83 17.93 15.36
C ARG A 381 9.30 18.15 15.68
N ILE A 382 10.13 18.20 14.64
CA ILE A 382 11.51 18.68 14.81
C ILE A 382 11.45 20.17 15.19
N PRO A 383 12.18 20.63 16.23
CA PRO A 383 12.25 22.04 16.59
C PRO A 383 12.71 22.93 15.43
N ALA A 384 12.34 24.21 15.51
CA ALA A 384 12.84 25.22 14.58
C ALA A 384 14.38 25.20 14.52
N ARG A 385 14.91 25.41 13.31
CA ARG A 385 16.36 25.54 13.11
C ARG A 385 16.86 26.90 13.56
N THR A 386 18.12 26.97 13.95
CA THR A 386 18.81 28.24 14.19
C THR A 386 19.11 28.93 12.85
N ALA A 387 19.52 30.21 12.89
CA ALA A 387 19.98 30.91 11.68
C ALA A 387 21.18 30.22 11.02
N GLU A 388 22.08 29.66 11.82
CA GLU A 388 23.21 28.87 11.32
C GLU A 388 22.74 27.54 10.73
N GLY A 389 21.80 26.85 11.37
CA GLY A 389 21.18 25.63 10.86
C GLY A 389 20.50 25.84 9.50
N GLU A 390 19.81 26.96 9.31
CA GLU A 390 19.24 27.32 8.00
C GLU A 390 20.31 27.64 6.97
N ARG A 391 21.39 28.34 7.36
CA ARG A 391 22.53 28.60 6.47
C ARG A 391 23.21 27.30 6.01
N LEU A 392 23.44 26.35 6.92
CA LEU A 392 24.01 25.04 6.61
C LEU A 392 23.09 24.24 5.69
N ARG A 393 21.78 24.25 5.94
CA ARG A 393 20.78 23.59 5.08
C ARG A 393 20.75 24.19 3.67
N ALA A 394 20.78 25.53 3.57
CA ALA A 394 20.82 26.22 2.29
C ALA A 394 22.12 25.91 1.52
N ALA A 395 23.26 25.93 2.19
CA ALA A 395 24.56 25.56 1.61
C ALA A 395 24.56 24.10 1.11
N ALA A 396 24.05 23.16 1.92
CA ALA A 396 23.92 21.77 1.53
C ALA A 396 23.00 21.58 0.31
N ARG A 397 21.89 22.33 0.23
CA ARG A 397 21.00 22.32 -0.94
C ARG A 397 21.69 22.88 -2.18
N ALA A 398 22.45 23.98 -2.03
CA ALA A 398 23.19 24.60 -3.13
C ALA A 398 24.36 23.73 -3.64
N ALA A 399 24.95 22.93 -2.77
CA ALA A 399 26.02 22.00 -3.12
C ALA A 399 25.54 20.73 -3.84
N ARG A 400 24.21 20.44 -3.85
CA ARG A 400 23.67 19.29 -4.59
C ARG A 400 23.83 19.52 -6.08
N LYS A 401 24.60 18.65 -6.71
CA LYS A 401 24.75 18.63 -8.17
C LYS A 401 23.55 17.91 -8.79
N PRO A 402 22.97 18.44 -9.88
CA PRO A 402 21.89 17.77 -10.59
C PRO A 402 22.36 16.48 -11.27
N LEU A 403 23.61 16.46 -11.72
CA LEU A 403 24.29 15.29 -12.25
C LEU A 403 25.50 14.99 -11.35
N ALA A 404 25.63 13.75 -10.90
CA ALA A 404 26.78 13.33 -10.13
C ALA A 404 28.03 13.29 -11.02
N GLU A 405 29.12 13.93 -10.58
CA GLU A 405 30.41 13.87 -11.28
C GLU A 405 31.18 12.60 -10.91
N GLY A 406 31.04 12.17 -9.66
CA GLY A 406 31.68 10.97 -9.14
C GLY A 406 30.89 10.33 -8.01
N PRO A 407 31.36 9.17 -7.51
CA PRO A 407 30.70 8.47 -6.43
C PRO A 407 30.61 9.29 -5.14
N GLU A 408 31.49 10.27 -4.92
CA GLU A 408 31.47 11.18 -3.78
C GLU A 408 30.25 12.10 -3.73
N ASP A 409 29.62 12.38 -4.88
CA ASP A 409 28.40 13.17 -4.97
C ASP A 409 27.14 12.35 -4.58
N LEU A 410 27.28 11.03 -4.40
CA LEU A 410 26.21 10.13 -3.98
C LEU A 410 26.14 10.00 -2.46
N SER A 411 24.95 9.67 -1.94
CA SER A 411 24.72 9.52 -0.50
C SER A 411 25.56 8.38 0.10
N SER A 412 25.84 8.45 1.41
CA SER A 412 26.54 7.37 2.15
C SER A 412 25.82 6.03 2.06
N TRP A 413 24.50 6.04 1.80
CA TRP A 413 23.69 4.86 1.63
C TRP A 413 23.94 4.17 0.29
N VAL A 414 23.89 4.91 -0.82
CA VAL A 414 24.19 4.37 -2.17
C VAL A 414 25.63 3.87 -2.26
N ARG A 415 26.53 4.47 -1.49
CA ARG A 415 27.95 4.11 -1.42
C ARG A 415 28.26 3.00 -0.40
N CYS A 416 27.26 2.44 0.28
CA CYS A 416 27.45 1.35 1.25
C CYS A 416 28.39 1.67 2.42
N ILE A 417 28.41 2.94 2.85
CA ILE A 417 29.24 3.39 3.97
C ILE A 417 28.44 3.33 5.28
N THR A 418 27.25 3.94 5.30
CA THR A 418 26.35 3.98 6.46
C THR A 418 24.95 4.43 6.06
N ARG A 419 23.91 3.90 6.72
CA ARG A 419 22.48 4.18 6.40
C ARG A 419 21.83 5.28 7.25
N SER A 420 22.57 5.96 8.14
CA SER A 420 22.14 7.01 9.09
C SER A 420 22.34 6.59 10.54
N LEU A 421 22.50 7.56 11.44
CA LEU A 421 22.81 7.38 12.86
C LEU A 421 21.73 6.58 13.61
N VAL A 422 20.47 6.79 13.26
CA VAL A 422 19.31 6.12 13.88
C VAL A 422 18.86 4.92 13.04
N PRO A 423 18.74 3.70 13.60
CA PRO A 423 18.29 2.51 12.90
C PRO A 423 16.78 2.60 12.60
N THR A 424 16.43 3.33 11.55
CA THR A 424 15.03 3.65 11.22
C THR A 424 14.29 2.38 10.79
N PRO A 425 13.10 2.08 11.37
CA PRO A 425 12.26 0.96 10.97
C PRO A 425 11.94 0.99 9.48
N GLY A 426 12.12 -0.14 8.80
CA GLY A 426 11.78 -0.32 7.38
C GLY A 426 11.04 -1.63 7.16
N VAL A 427 10.62 -1.89 5.93
CA VAL A 427 9.84 -3.09 5.58
C VAL A 427 10.70 -4.37 5.49
N TYR A 428 12.00 -4.22 5.25
CA TYR A 428 12.97 -5.31 5.14
C TYR A 428 14.30 -4.91 5.78
N ASN A 429 15.09 -5.91 6.14
CA ASN A 429 16.43 -5.83 6.73
C ASN A 429 16.48 -4.81 7.89
N ASN A 430 15.47 -4.87 8.76
CA ASN A 430 15.24 -3.91 9.84
C ASN A 430 15.66 -4.46 11.21
N GLY A 431 16.26 -5.65 11.23
CA GLY A 431 16.71 -6.33 12.41
C GLY A 431 18.09 -5.91 12.88
N PHE A 432 18.35 -6.15 14.17
CA PHE A 432 19.68 -6.13 14.74
C PHE A 432 19.83 -7.19 15.83
N GLN A 433 21.07 -7.60 16.07
CA GLN A 433 21.43 -8.52 17.14
C GLN A 433 22.19 -7.78 18.24
N ILE A 434 21.78 -7.99 19.49
CA ILE A 434 22.53 -7.57 20.67
C ILE A 434 23.33 -8.75 21.21
N VAL A 435 24.63 -8.53 21.43
CA VAL A 435 25.51 -9.42 22.18
C VAL A 435 26.11 -8.62 23.33
N GLN A 436 26.12 -9.17 24.55
CA GLN A 436 26.63 -8.49 25.73
C GLN A 436 27.82 -9.23 26.33
N GLY A 437 28.82 -8.47 26.75
CA GLY A 437 29.85 -8.90 27.69
C GLY A 437 29.72 -8.13 29.01
N PRO A 438 30.58 -8.39 30.00
CA PRO A 438 30.57 -7.68 31.28
C PRO A 438 30.74 -6.17 31.14
N ASP A 439 31.57 -5.77 30.17
CA ASP A 439 32.05 -4.39 30.03
C ASP A 439 31.71 -3.77 28.67
N HIS A 440 30.95 -4.48 27.82
CA HIS A 440 30.66 -4.06 26.45
C HIS A 440 29.29 -4.56 25.99
N VAL A 441 28.62 -3.77 25.17
CA VAL A 441 27.44 -4.17 24.40
C VAL A 441 27.75 -4.02 22.92
N ALA A 442 27.63 -5.09 22.16
CA ALA A 442 27.76 -5.05 20.71
C ALA A 442 26.37 -5.13 20.06
N MET A 443 26.11 -4.25 19.11
CA MET A 443 24.87 -4.22 18.32
C MET A 443 25.22 -4.36 16.84
N GLN A 444 24.91 -5.51 16.24
CA GLN A 444 25.05 -5.74 14.81
C GLN A 444 23.73 -5.37 14.13
N VAL A 445 23.73 -4.30 13.34
CA VAL A 445 22.60 -3.94 12.49
C VAL A 445 22.75 -4.69 11.17
N GLU A 446 21.65 -5.22 10.65
CA GLU A 446 21.70 -5.99 9.40
C GLU A 446 22.07 -5.12 8.20
N MET A 447 21.44 -3.96 8.04
CA MET A 447 21.70 -3.07 6.91
C MET A 447 23.12 -2.53 6.85
N VAL A 448 23.64 -2.48 5.60
CA VAL A 448 24.97 -2.03 5.20
C VAL A 448 26.09 -2.96 5.66
N HIS A 449 26.34 -3.10 6.98
CA HIS A 449 27.25 -4.07 7.65
C HIS A 449 27.63 -3.60 9.07
N GLU A 450 26.85 -2.70 9.68
CA GLU A 450 27.32 -1.94 10.85
C GLU A 450 27.29 -2.73 12.16
N THR A 451 28.47 -2.95 12.77
CA THR A 451 28.59 -3.35 14.18
C THR A 451 28.93 -2.13 15.05
N ARG A 452 28.08 -1.80 16.02
CA ARG A 452 28.38 -0.82 17.07
C ARG A 452 28.90 -1.54 18.30
N ILE A 453 30.10 -1.18 18.75
CA ILE A 453 30.65 -1.63 20.03
C ILE A 453 30.50 -0.49 21.04
N ILE A 454 29.80 -0.75 22.13
CA ILE A 454 29.45 0.23 23.17
C ILE A 454 30.12 -0.21 24.47
N PRO A 455 31.29 0.35 24.83
CA PRO A 455 31.91 0.10 26.13
C PRO A 455 31.02 0.60 27.28
N THR A 456 30.91 -0.20 28.34
CA THR A 456 30.15 0.09 29.56
C THR A 456 31.03 0.13 30.82
N ASP A 457 32.35 0.10 30.65
CA ASP A 457 33.40 0.03 31.68
C ASP A 457 33.78 1.38 32.30
N SER A 458 32.99 2.43 32.07
CA SER A 458 33.30 3.82 32.46
C SER A 458 34.57 4.41 31.81
N SER A 459 35.14 3.77 30.78
CA SER A 459 36.26 4.34 30.04
C SER A 459 35.88 5.70 29.44
N PRO A 460 36.77 6.71 29.49
CA PRO A 460 36.48 8.00 28.93
C PRO A 460 36.35 7.91 27.42
N HIS A 461 35.54 8.80 26.86
CA HIS A 461 35.51 9.05 25.43
C HIS A 461 36.91 9.37 24.87
N VAL A 462 37.13 9.02 23.61
CA VAL A 462 38.35 9.36 22.91
C VAL A 462 38.47 10.89 22.72
N GLY A 463 39.70 11.36 22.48
CA GLY A 463 39.97 12.78 22.25
C GLY A 463 39.12 13.35 21.12
N VAL A 464 38.63 14.59 21.29
CA VAL A 464 37.62 15.23 20.41
C VAL A 464 38.02 15.31 18.93
N ASN A 465 39.31 15.18 18.61
CA ASN A 465 39.86 15.21 17.25
C ASN A 465 39.75 13.86 16.52
N ILE A 466 39.47 12.77 17.23
CA ILE A 466 39.25 11.44 16.63
C ILE A 466 37.77 11.35 16.27
N LYS A 467 37.47 11.57 14.98
CA LYS A 467 36.10 11.58 14.45
C LYS A 467 35.81 10.32 13.64
N SER A 468 34.60 9.77 13.76
CA SER A 468 34.16 8.57 13.03
C SER A 468 32.78 8.77 12.39
N TRP A 469 32.36 7.86 11.51
CA TRP A 469 31.04 7.91 10.87
C TRP A 469 29.88 7.73 11.87
N ARG A 470 30.08 6.88 12.89
CA ARG A 470 29.07 6.52 13.90
C ARG A 470 29.27 7.22 15.25
N GLY A 471 30.27 8.09 15.35
CA GLY A 471 30.71 8.68 16.60
C GLY A 471 31.48 7.71 17.51
N ASP A 472 31.85 8.20 18.68
CA ASP A 472 32.44 7.47 19.80
C ASP A 472 31.36 7.29 20.86
N ALA A 473 30.96 6.05 21.10
CA ALA A 473 29.85 5.69 22.00
C ALA A 473 30.36 5.26 23.38
N ARG A 474 29.69 5.69 24.45
CA ARG A 474 29.92 5.24 25.83
C ARG A 474 28.60 4.94 26.52
N GLY A 475 28.47 3.70 26.97
CA GLY A 475 27.29 3.20 27.66
C GLY A 475 27.45 3.24 29.18
N HIS A 476 26.34 3.40 29.89
CA HIS A 476 26.22 3.10 31.31
C HIS A 476 24.81 2.59 31.62
N TRP A 477 24.68 1.88 32.74
CA TRP A 477 23.40 1.35 33.18
C TRP A 477 22.72 2.32 34.16
N ASP A 478 21.51 2.74 33.81
CA ASP A 478 20.60 3.54 34.63
C ASP A 478 19.41 2.66 35.02
N GLY A 479 19.56 1.93 36.12
CA GLY A 479 18.65 0.84 36.50
C GLY A 479 18.57 -0.25 35.42
N ASP A 480 17.40 -0.40 34.81
CA ASP A 480 17.14 -1.37 33.73
C ASP A 480 17.31 -0.79 32.32
N THR A 481 17.90 0.40 32.22
CA THR A 481 18.12 1.10 30.94
C THR A 481 19.61 1.16 30.62
N LEU A 482 19.98 0.80 29.38
CA LEU A 482 21.29 1.14 28.82
C LEU A 482 21.21 2.55 28.25
N ALA A 483 21.90 3.50 28.87
CA ALA A 483 22.04 4.87 28.38
C ALA A 483 23.39 5.02 27.67
N VAL A 484 23.38 5.52 26.44
CA VAL A 484 24.56 5.61 25.56
C VAL A 484 24.73 7.06 25.12
N GLU A 485 25.85 7.68 25.48
CA GLU A 485 26.26 8.98 24.95
C GLU A 485 27.15 8.76 23.74
N ILE A 486 26.88 9.49 22.66
CA ILE A 486 27.63 9.41 21.41
C ILE A 486 28.03 10.82 20.96
N ARG A 487 29.33 11.00 20.75
CA ARG A 487 29.91 12.27 20.27
C ARG A 487 30.94 11.99 19.18
N ASN A 488 31.68 13.01 18.75
CA ASN A 488 32.78 12.85 17.78
C ASN A 488 32.35 12.32 16.39
N PHE A 489 31.18 12.72 15.89
CA PHE A 489 30.79 12.43 14.51
C PHE A 489 31.68 13.19 13.50
N ASN A 490 31.94 12.58 12.34
CA ASN A 490 32.74 13.18 11.28
C ASN A 490 31.97 14.15 10.36
N GLY A 491 30.66 14.30 10.56
CA GLY A 491 29.79 15.19 9.79
C GLY A 491 29.47 14.73 8.36
N LYS A 492 29.97 13.57 7.91
CA LYS A 492 29.79 13.07 6.53
C LYS A 492 28.49 12.27 6.32
N ALA A 493 27.78 11.95 7.39
CA ALA A 493 26.45 11.33 7.37
C ALA A 493 25.52 12.06 8.36
N PRO A 494 25.18 13.34 8.10
CA PRO A 494 24.42 14.15 9.04
C PRO A 494 23.00 13.61 9.21
N TYR A 495 22.54 13.48 10.44
CA TYR A 495 21.16 13.09 10.73
C TYR A 495 20.28 14.33 10.82
N GLN A 496 19.23 14.39 10.00
CA GLN A 496 18.37 15.57 9.88
C GLN A 496 19.17 16.88 9.68
N GLY A 497 20.27 16.81 8.92
CA GLY A 497 21.12 17.98 8.64
C GLY A 497 21.89 18.50 9.86
N SER A 498 22.18 17.63 10.83
CA SER A 498 23.09 17.91 11.94
C SER A 498 24.47 18.36 11.47
N SER A 499 25.19 19.07 12.34
CA SER A 499 26.55 19.59 12.19
C SER A 499 27.58 18.70 12.87
N ASP A 500 28.82 19.18 12.95
CA ASP A 500 29.94 18.57 13.67
C ASP A 500 29.84 18.73 15.21
N ALA A 501 28.89 19.54 15.69
CA ALA A 501 28.60 19.76 17.10
C ALA A 501 27.56 18.78 17.67
N LEU A 502 27.07 17.84 16.84
CA LEU A 502 26.10 16.84 17.25
C LEU A 502 26.60 16.00 18.43
N THR A 503 25.75 15.89 19.44
CA THR A 503 25.77 14.84 20.46
C THR A 503 24.46 14.06 20.36
N MET A 504 24.53 12.74 20.47
CA MET A 504 23.34 11.89 20.55
C MET A 504 23.33 11.11 21.85
N THR A 505 22.16 11.06 22.48
CA THR A 505 21.93 10.21 23.65
C THR A 505 20.91 9.15 23.27
N GLU A 506 21.30 7.89 23.31
CA GLU A 506 20.44 6.75 23.06
C GLU A 506 20.08 6.05 24.38
N ARG A 507 18.84 5.60 24.53
CA ARG A 507 18.39 4.85 25.70
C ARG A 507 17.64 3.61 25.23
N TYR A 508 18.06 2.45 25.73
CA TYR A 508 17.46 1.16 25.45
C TYR A 508 16.88 0.58 26.74
N THR A 509 15.58 0.31 26.76
CA THR A 509 14.88 -0.19 27.95
C THR A 509 13.99 -1.36 27.56
N ARG A 510 14.15 -2.52 28.20
CA ARG A 510 13.18 -3.61 28.03
C ARG A 510 11.91 -3.30 28.81
N THR A 511 10.79 -3.20 28.10
CA THR A 511 9.46 -2.92 28.68
C THR A 511 8.56 -4.16 28.70
N GLY A 512 9.08 -5.30 28.22
CA GLY A 512 8.41 -6.59 28.25
C GLY A 512 9.36 -7.73 27.87
N PRO A 513 8.89 -8.99 27.89
CA PRO A 513 9.68 -10.14 27.48
C PRO A 513 10.21 -9.98 26.04
N ASN A 514 9.37 -9.48 25.12
CA ASN A 514 9.72 -9.34 23.71
C ASN A 514 9.69 -7.88 23.21
N THR A 515 9.78 -6.90 24.11
CA THR A 515 9.69 -5.48 23.74
C THR A 515 10.91 -4.71 24.25
N LEU A 516 11.61 -4.05 23.33
CA LEU A 516 12.72 -3.15 23.62
C LEU A 516 12.36 -1.74 23.15
N GLU A 517 12.11 -0.85 24.10
CA GLU A 517 11.95 0.58 23.83
C GLU A 517 13.32 1.18 23.49
N TYR A 518 13.39 1.90 22.38
CA TYR A 518 14.55 2.68 21.99
C TYR A 518 14.16 4.15 21.92
N ARG A 519 14.89 4.98 22.64
CA ARG A 519 14.81 6.45 22.57
C ARG A 519 16.12 7.01 22.07
N PHE A 520 16.06 8.04 21.25
CA PHE A 520 17.23 8.79 20.83
C PHE A 520 16.95 10.28 20.97
N THR A 521 17.88 10.99 21.60
CA THR A 521 17.87 12.44 21.74
C THR A 521 18.96 13.02 20.87
N VAL A 522 18.60 13.99 20.03
CA VAL A 522 19.50 14.74 19.17
C VAL A 522 19.74 16.10 19.80
N ASP A 523 21.00 16.38 20.15
CA ASP A 523 21.44 17.68 20.63
C ASP A 523 22.47 18.26 19.66
N ASP A 524 22.07 19.29 18.93
CA ASP A 524 22.95 20.07 18.08
C ASP A 524 22.58 21.55 18.16
N PRO A 525 23.21 22.33 19.04
CA PRO A 525 22.88 23.72 19.27
C PRO A 525 23.26 24.64 18.09
N LYS A 526 24.07 24.16 17.13
CA LYS A 526 24.32 24.92 15.89
C LYS A 526 23.15 24.79 14.93
N VAL A 527 22.38 23.71 15.00
CA VAL A 527 21.35 23.39 14.00
C VAL A 527 19.94 23.59 14.54
N PHE A 528 19.64 23.10 15.74
CA PHE A 528 18.31 23.11 16.33
C PHE A 528 18.24 24.11 17.50
N THR A 529 17.08 24.74 17.68
CA THR A 529 16.86 25.71 18.78
C THR A 529 16.79 25.06 20.16
N ARG A 530 16.55 23.74 20.23
CA ARG A 530 16.57 22.90 21.42
C ARG A 530 16.84 21.44 21.02
N PRO A 531 17.32 20.60 21.96
CA PRO A 531 17.34 19.16 21.74
C PRO A 531 15.93 18.61 21.49
N TRP A 532 15.86 17.45 20.84
CA TRP A 532 14.59 16.74 20.60
C TRP A 532 14.79 15.24 20.69
N THR A 533 13.73 14.51 21.04
CA THR A 533 13.75 13.09 21.34
C THR A 533 12.74 12.32 20.48
N GLY A 534 13.22 11.31 19.79
CA GLY A 534 12.41 10.28 19.14
C GLY A 534 12.37 8.98 19.94
N MET A 535 11.33 8.18 19.74
CA MET A 535 11.11 6.89 20.37
C MET A 535 10.41 5.93 19.40
N PHE A 536 10.77 4.66 19.45
CA PHE A 536 9.96 3.56 18.92
C PHE A 536 10.40 2.24 19.59
N THR A 537 9.67 1.15 19.33
CA THR A 537 9.94 -0.15 19.94
C THR A 537 10.44 -1.16 18.92
N PHE A 538 11.36 -2.02 19.36
CA PHE A 538 11.74 -3.24 18.66
C PHE A 538 11.08 -4.46 19.30
N VAL A 539 10.81 -5.48 18.47
CA VAL A 539 10.22 -6.75 18.90
C VAL A 539 11.28 -7.83 18.85
N ARG A 540 11.39 -8.65 19.90
CA ARG A 540 12.29 -9.80 19.90
C ARG A 540 11.77 -10.88 18.94
N ASP A 541 12.62 -11.38 18.06
CA ASP A 541 12.33 -12.54 17.21
C ASP A 541 13.44 -13.58 17.36
N GLU A 542 13.11 -14.74 17.92
CA GLU A 542 14.02 -15.89 18.09
C GLU A 542 13.60 -17.08 17.22
N SER A 543 12.57 -16.91 16.38
CA SER A 543 11.90 -18.00 15.68
C SER A 543 12.22 -18.07 14.20
N GLN A 544 12.49 -16.92 13.57
CA GLN A 544 12.64 -16.82 12.12
C GLN A 544 13.73 -15.83 11.70
N TYR A 545 13.85 -14.69 12.37
CA TYR A 545 14.75 -13.64 11.90
C TYR A 545 16.22 -14.03 12.10
N GLU A 546 16.87 -14.41 11.01
CA GLU A 546 18.31 -14.61 10.96
C GLU A 546 18.96 -13.35 10.39
N LEU A 547 19.94 -12.80 11.11
CA LEU A 547 20.78 -11.76 10.55
C LEU A 547 21.68 -12.39 9.48
N VAL A 548 21.32 -12.17 8.22
CA VAL A 548 22.13 -12.57 7.07
C VAL A 548 23.07 -11.44 6.64
N GLU A 549 24.06 -11.79 5.82
CA GLU A 549 24.96 -10.80 5.23
C GLU A 549 24.18 -9.81 4.35
N TYR A 550 24.34 -8.52 4.62
CA TYR A 550 23.88 -7.46 3.73
C TYR A 550 25.00 -7.11 2.74
N GLY A 551 25.05 -7.85 1.63
CA GLY A 551 25.99 -7.60 0.52
C GLY A 551 25.65 -6.30 -0.22
N CYS A 552 25.91 -5.14 0.40
CA CYS A 552 25.46 -3.85 -0.10
C CYS A 552 26.05 -3.51 -1.48
N HIS A 553 27.26 -4.00 -1.81
CA HIS A 553 27.88 -3.74 -3.11
C HIS A 553 27.45 -4.75 -4.17
N GLU A 554 27.11 -5.96 -3.73
CA GLU A 554 26.67 -7.09 -4.54
C GLU A 554 25.28 -6.79 -5.12
N GLY A 555 25.22 -6.50 -6.44
CA GLY A 555 23.96 -6.14 -7.10
C GLY A 555 23.55 -4.67 -6.95
N ASN A 556 24.42 -3.80 -6.41
CA ASN A 556 24.17 -2.36 -6.39
C ASN A 556 24.44 -1.72 -7.76
N TYR A 557 23.46 -1.86 -8.66
CA TYR A 557 23.47 -1.20 -9.97
C TYR A 557 23.16 0.30 -9.88
N GLY A 558 22.61 0.76 -8.75
CA GLY A 558 22.18 2.14 -8.55
C GLY A 558 23.31 3.13 -8.77
N MET A 559 24.48 2.91 -8.16
CA MET A 559 25.64 3.77 -8.34
C MET A 559 26.10 3.83 -9.80
N THR A 560 26.26 2.68 -10.44
CA THR A 560 26.67 2.58 -11.85
C THR A 560 25.67 3.27 -12.78
N ASN A 561 24.38 3.04 -12.58
CA ASN A 561 23.30 3.60 -13.40
C ASN A 561 23.16 5.13 -13.23
N ILE A 562 23.31 5.64 -12.00
CA ILE A 562 23.27 7.09 -11.74
C ILE A 562 24.45 7.77 -12.44
N LEU A 563 25.67 7.22 -12.30
CA LEU A 563 26.87 7.81 -12.90
C LEU A 563 26.86 7.69 -14.43
N SER A 564 26.44 6.55 -14.99
CA SER A 564 26.33 6.37 -16.44
C SER A 564 25.25 7.28 -17.03
N GLY A 565 24.09 7.40 -16.38
CA GLY A 565 23.04 8.34 -16.75
C GLY A 565 23.51 9.80 -16.70
N ALA A 566 24.33 10.15 -15.71
CA ALA A 566 24.95 11.47 -15.63
C ALA A 566 25.88 11.75 -16.82
N ARG A 567 26.75 10.79 -17.19
CA ARG A 567 27.62 10.91 -18.38
C ARG A 567 26.81 11.03 -19.68
N ALA A 568 25.72 10.28 -19.82
CA ALA A 568 24.85 10.36 -20.99
C ALA A 568 24.21 11.76 -21.12
N LYS A 569 23.72 12.33 -20.01
CA LYS A 569 23.15 13.68 -19.98
C LYS A 569 24.16 14.78 -20.27
N GLU A 570 25.40 14.63 -19.83
CA GLU A 570 26.47 15.57 -20.19
C GLU A 570 26.80 15.53 -21.68
N ALA A 571 26.86 14.33 -22.26
CA ALA A 571 27.09 14.17 -23.70
C ALA A 571 25.97 14.82 -24.53
N GLU A 572 24.70 14.67 -24.12
CA GLU A 572 23.57 15.39 -24.72
C GLU A 572 23.71 16.93 -24.62
N GLN A 573 24.35 17.42 -23.56
CA GLN A 573 24.60 18.84 -23.32
C GLN A 573 25.90 19.36 -23.96
N GLY A 574 26.66 18.50 -24.66
CA GLY A 574 27.94 18.84 -25.26
C GLY A 574 29.05 19.15 -24.24
N ARG A 575 28.98 18.53 -23.05
CA ARG A 575 29.93 18.67 -21.96
C ARG A 575 30.89 17.49 -21.85
#